data_AF-A0A1X6X2T4-F1
#
_entry.id   AF-A0A1X6X2T4-F1
#
_cell.length_a   1.000
_cell.length_b   1.000
_cell.length_c   1.000
_cell.angle_alpha   90.00
_cell.angle_beta   90.00
_cell.angle_gamma   90.00
#
_symmetry.space_group_name_H-M   'P 1'
#
loop_
_entity.id
_entity.type
_entity.pdbx_description
1 polymer ?
#
loop_
_entity_poly.entity_id
_entity_poly.type
_entity_poly.pdbx_seq_one_letter_code
_entity_poly.pdbx_strand_id
1 'polypeptide(L)' 'MSSPALDRHRRFNGIIELGRRIARGFRNFEHYRLRMLLITGGLDASPHTQL' A
#
# COMPACT_ATOMS: atom_id res chain seq x y z
N MET A 1 12.03 -22.40 17.97
CA MET A 1 11.81 -20.94 18.06
C MET A 1 12.17 -20.34 16.71
N SER A 2 11.25 -19.62 16.04
CA SER A 2 11.55 -19.01 14.73
C SER A 2 12.44 -17.78 14.90
N SER A 3 13.49 -17.65 14.10
CA SER A 3 14.44 -16.53 14.19
C SER A 3 13.73 -15.18 13.92
N PRO A 4 14.00 -14.12 14.71
CA PRO A 4 13.34 -12.83 14.57
C PRO A 4 13.56 -12.15 13.21
N ALA A 5 14.65 -12.46 12.52
CA ALA A 5 14.87 -12.01 11.15
C ALA A 5 13.84 -12.61 10.16
N LEU A 6 13.53 -13.90 10.29
CA LEU A 6 12.56 -14.58 9.42
C LEU A 6 11.13 -14.06 9.64
N ASP A 7 10.80 -13.71 10.89
CA ASP A 7 9.52 -13.11 11.24
C ASP A 7 9.33 -11.75 10.55
N ARG A 8 10.36 -10.90 10.60
CA ARG A 8 10.41 -9.62 9.88
C ARG A 8 10.23 -9.81 8.37
N HIS A 9 10.98 -10.73 7.76
CA HIS A 9 10.88 -11.01 6.32
C HIS A 9 9.49 -11.49 5.90
N ARG A 10 8.87 -12.38 6.67
CA ARG A 10 7.51 -12.86 6.40
C ARG A 10 6.49 -11.73 6.47
N ARG A 11 6.63 -10.83 7.45
CA ARG A 11 5.77 -9.65 7.60
C ARG A 11 5.86 -8.70 6.41
N PHE A 12 7.07 -8.41 5.93
CA PHE A 12 7.26 -7.59 4.73
C PHE A 12 6.73 -8.27 3.46
N ASN A 13 6.99 -9.57 3.28
CA ASN A 13 6.45 -10.31 2.13
C ASN A 13 4.92 -10.30 2.11
N GLY A 14 4.25 -10.43 3.26
CA GLY A 14 2.80 -10.35 3.35
C GLY A 14 2.23 -8.99 2.90
N ILE A 15 2.89 -7.88 3.27
CA ILE A 15 2.48 -6.53 2.85
C ILE A 15 2.63 -6.37 1.33
N ILE A 16 3.75 -6.83 0.75
CA ILE A 16 4.00 -6.73 -0.69
C ILE A 16 3.01 -7.60 -1.49
N GLU A 17 2.73 -8.81 -1.00
CA GLU A 17 1.78 -9.72 -1.64
C GLU A 17 0.35 -9.17 -1.60
N LEU A 18 -0.05 -8.56 -0.48
CA LEU A 18 -1.32 -7.86 -0.35
C LEU A 18 -1.44 -6.71 -1.36
N GLY A 19 -0.40 -5.89 -1.48
CA GLY A 19 -0.34 -4.81 -2.48
C GLY A 19 -0.51 -5.32 -3.91
N ARG A 20 0.19 -6.41 -4.26
CA ARG A 20 0.05 -7.05 -5.59
C ARG A 20 -1.36 -7.59 -5.83
N ARG A 21 -1.99 -8.21 -4.81
CA ARG A 21 -3.36 -8.73 -4.94
C ARG A 21 -4.37 -7.61 -5.17
N ILE A 22 -4.21 -6.49 -4.46
CA ILE A 22 -5.04 -5.29 -4.66
C ILE A 22 -4.83 -4.76 -6.09
N ALA A 23 -3.57 -4.61 -6.53
CA ALA A 23 -3.23 -4.06 -7.85
C ALA A 23 -3.79 -4.88 -9.03
N ARG A 24 -3.87 -6.20 -8.94
CA ARG A 24 -4.40 -7.06 -10.02
C ARG A 24 -5.85 -6.75 -10.40
N GLY A 25 -6.65 -6.18 -9.49
CA GLY A 25 -8.02 -5.76 -9.76
C GLY A 25 -8.14 -4.37 -10.42
N PHE A 26 -7.03 -3.65 -10.55
CA PHE A 26 -6.99 -2.30 -11.11
C PHE A 26 -6.32 -2.29 -12.47
N ARG A 27 -7.09 -1.88 -13.49
CA ARG A 27 -6.56 -1.62 -14.84
C ARG A 27 -6.06 -0.18 -15.00
N ASN A 28 -6.48 0.72 -14.11
CA ASN A 28 -6.08 2.13 -14.08
C ASN A 28 -5.20 2.40 -12.84
N PHE A 29 -3.99 2.88 -13.09
CA PHE A 29 -3.01 3.24 -12.06
C PHE A 29 -3.51 4.33 -11.10
N GLU A 30 -4.27 5.30 -11.59
CA GLU A 30 -4.81 6.39 -10.77
C GLU A 30 -5.81 5.87 -9.73
N HIS A 31 -6.65 4.90 -10.09
CA HIS A 31 -7.58 4.27 -9.15
C HIS A 31 -6.85 3.40 -8.11
N TYR A 32 -5.76 2.74 -8.51
CA TYR A 32 -4.89 2.03 -7.57
C TYR A 32 -4.25 3.01 -6.58
N ARG A 33 -3.70 4.12 -7.07
CA ARG A 33 -3.08 5.17 -6.26
C ARG A 33 -4.07 5.78 -5.27
N LEU A 34 -5.27 6.14 -5.72
CA LEU A 34 -6.33 6.65 -4.85
C LEU A 34 -6.71 5.66 -3.75
N ARG A 35 -6.85 4.37 -4.08
CA ARG A 35 -7.16 3.34 -3.07
C ARG A 35 -6.01 3.14 -2.09
N MET A 36 -4.76 3.25 -2.54
CA MET A 36 -3.60 3.18 -1.68
C MET A 36 -3.55 4.38 -0.72
N LEU A 37 -3.81 5.59 -1.22
CA LEU A 37 -3.92 6.80 -0.40
C LEU A 37 -5.07 6.73 0.61
N LEU A 38 -6.22 6.16 0.24
CA LEU A 38 -7.34 5.96 1.15
C LEU A 38 -6.98 5.04 2.32
N ILE A 39 -6.27 3.93 2.03
CA ILE A 39 -5.86 2.95 3.05
C ILE A 39 -4.80 3.54 3.99
N THR A 40 -3.91 4.39 3.48
CA THR A 40 -2.81 4.97 4.25
C THR A 40 -3.11 6.36 4.83
N GLY A 41 -4.32 6.91 4.62
CA GLY A 41 -4.70 8.25 5.07
C GLY A 41 -4.06 9.41 4.29
N GLY A 42 -3.50 9.16 3.11
CA GLY A 42 -2.76 10.15 2.31
C GLY A 42 -3.61 11.01 1.36
N LEU A 43 -4.94 10.94 1.44
CA LEU A 43 -5.84 11.70 0.56
C LEU A 43 -5.81 13.23 0.80
N ASP A 44 -5.38 13.65 1.98
CA ASP A 44 -5.24 15.06 2.36
C ASP A 44 -4.03 15.75 1.69
N ALA A 45 -3.11 14.97 1.09
CA ALA A 45 -1.93 15.51 0.42
C ALA A 45 -2.23 16.17 -0.95
N SER A 46 -3.47 16.62 -1.19
CA SER A 46 -3.81 17.39 -2.37
C SER A 46 -3.12 18.76 -2.30
N PRO A 47 -2.30 19.15 -3.28
CA PRO A 47 -1.66 20.47 -3.31
C PRO A 47 -2.64 21.64 -3.48
N HIS A 48 -3.95 21.37 -3.45
CA HIS A 48 -5.00 22.36 -3.68
C HIS A 48 -5.33 23.24 -2.45
N THR A 49 -4.65 23.04 -1.32
CA THR A 49 -4.75 23.93 -0.13
C THR A 49 -3.46 24.74 0.06
N GLN A 50 -2.96 25.31 -1.04
CA GLN A 50 -1.99 26.42 -1.00
C GLN A 50 -2.60 27.60 -1.75
N LEU A 51 -3.58 28.27 -1.13
CA LEU A 51 -4.04 29.61 -1.50
C LEU A 51 -4.13 30.46 -0.23
#